data_AF-A0A239V952-F1
#
_entry.id   AF-A0A239V952-F1
#
_cell.length_a   1.000
_cell.length_b   1.000
_cell.length_c   1.000
_cell.angle_alpha   90.00
_cell.angle_beta   90.00
_cell.angle_gamma   90.00
#
_symmetry.space_group_name_H-M   'P 1'
#
loop_
_entity.id
_entity.type
_entity.pdbx_description
1 polymer ?
#
loop_
_entity_poly.entity_id
_entity_poly.type
_entity_poly.pdbx_seq_one_letter_code
_entity_poly.pdbx_strand_id
1 'polypeptide(L)'
;MIIGFDNATLATAGGKAANLGELYRAGFPVPEGFVIAAATYRDVVRNLDVARLLTDGVPAVRQAVEAQSVPDGFREVVSTLLDAWGKQVAVAVRSSATAEDLPEASFAGQQETVLGVIGVDAVIDAVRRCWGSMWTERAVDYRQRSGFDHAEVALAVVVQRLVDAQTSGVMFTRNPVTGADEALIDASWGLGESVVSGAVTPDEFRVADGTILERRVGAKQTRIDRDGAATRTTDVSVADRERACLTEEQVLRLASLGRQVEEHFGMPMDVEWAFVDDKLWVLQARPITTAPAQGETFEAATVTALTRTVSGRRIGRLSRGFHQDLIEHYPGPYPLDVAAIVPVHRQLQAGMATIGIRSTPIEQLVNVAADGTVTVAHPDVRVGWGVLRLLRYQAPDPSDWPAVEEAFRGRLRAVLPADLTTTADTGLAEHLQAVLGIVDDIARVRFLDYVGPAQLTGVRLGWYLRLARRADLDAHDLLGDLDFTTAVIDRELRRLALLDP
;
A
#
# COMPACT_ATOMS: atom_id res chain seq x y z
N MET A 1 -25.64 25.34 -3.84
CA MET A 1 -24.19 25.64 -3.76
C MET A 1 -23.54 24.89 -2.61
N ILE A 2 -24.00 25.10 -1.38
CA ILE A 2 -23.56 24.37 -0.18
C ILE A 2 -24.74 23.54 0.34
N ILE A 3 -24.45 22.33 0.82
CA ILE A 3 -25.41 21.33 1.28
C ILE A 3 -24.95 20.86 2.66
N GLY A 4 -25.86 20.77 3.63
CA GLY A 4 -25.56 20.12 4.92
C GLY A 4 -25.42 18.60 4.76
N PHE A 5 -24.71 17.92 5.65
CA PHE A 5 -24.56 16.45 5.59
C PHE A 5 -25.90 15.70 5.52
N ASP A 6 -26.95 16.20 6.17
CA ASP A 6 -28.29 15.60 6.11
C ASP A 6 -28.87 15.48 4.69
N ASN A 7 -28.43 16.34 3.77
CA ASN A 7 -28.91 16.38 2.39
C ASN A 7 -27.85 15.91 1.37
N ALA A 8 -26.70 15.40 1.83
CA ALA A 8 -25.64 14.93 0.95
C ALA A 8 -26.04 13.60 0.30
N THR A 9 -26.07 13.58 -1.03
CA THR A 9 -26.37 12.38 -1.84
C THR A 9 -25.23 12.11 -2.82
N LEU A 10 -25.10 10.88 -3.30
CA LEU A 10 -24.05 10.51 -4.26
C LEU A 10 -24.00 11.46 -5.48
N ALA A 11 -25.18 11.79 -6.03
CA ALA A 11 -25.30 12.66 -7.20
C ALA A 11 -24.90 14.12 -6.95
N THR A 12 -25.05 14.62 -5.71
CA THR A 12 -24.82 16.03 -5.37
C THR A 12 -23.49 16.28 -4.68
N ALA A 13 -22.99 15.26 -3.96
CA ALA A 13 -21.93 15.37 -2.97
C ALA A 13 -20.80 14.34 -3.19
N GLY A 14 -20.96 13.38 -4.10
CA GLY A 14 -19.99 12.31 -4.30
C GLY A 14 -19.98 11.26 -3.20
N GLY A 15 -19.20 10.20 -3.39
CA GLY A 15 -19.28 8.99 -2.56
C GLY A 15 -18.93 9.22 -1.10
N LYS A 16 -17.77 9.84 -0.86
CA LYS A 16 -17.27 10.16 0.48
C LYS A 16 -18.25 11.00 1.29
N ALA A 17 -18.76 12.07 0.69
CA ALA A 17 -19.70 12.95 1.36
C ALA A 17 -21.07 12.32 1.57
N ALA A 18 -21.53 11.47 0.62
CA ALA A 18 -22.79 10.75 0.75
C ALA A 18 -22.73 9.75 1.91
N ASN A 19 -21.65 8.98 2.04
CA ASN A 19 -21.46 8.04 3.14
C ASN A 19 -21.36 8.76 4.49
N LEU A 20 -20.66 9.90 4.55
CA LEU A 20 -20.63 10.75 5.74
C LEU A 20 -22.02 11.30 6.09
N GLY A 21 -22.80 11.73 5.09
CA GLY A 21 -24.17 12.19 5.28
C GLY A 21 -25.10 11.12 5.81
N GLU A 22 -24.97 9.89 5.31
CA GLU A 22 -25.72 8.73 5.80
C GLU A 22 -25.40 8.42 7.27
N LEU A 23 -24.10 8.33 7.61
CA LEU A 23 -23.66 8.13 8.99
C LEU A 23 -24.13 9.24 9.93
N TYR A 24 -24.04 10.50 9.49
CA TYR A 24 -24.49 11.66 10.27
C TYR A 24 -26.01 11.57 10.56
N ARG A 25 -26.83 11.26 9.54
CA ARG A 25 -28.29 11.06 9.70
C ARG A 25 -28.64 9.90 10.61
N ALA A 26 -27.84 8.84 10.58
CA ALA A 26 -28.02 7.66 11.44
C ALA A 26 -27.54 7.89 12.88
N GLY A 27 -26.97 9.05 13.20
CA GLY A 27 -26.57 9.43 14.56
C GLY A 27 -25.21 8.86 14.99
N PHE A 28 -24.40 8.38 14.05
CA PHE A 28 -23.01 8.02 14.33
C PHE A 28 -22.19 9.27 14.71
N PRO A 29 -21.09 9.11 15.47
CA PRO A 29 -20.28 10.24 15.92
C PRO A 29 -19.43 10.78 14.76
N VAL A 30 -20.05 11.51 13.84
CA VAL A 30 -19.39 12.17 12.72
C VAL A 30 -19.15 13.65 13.09
N PRO A 31 -17.93 14.20 12.93
CA PRO A 31 -17.69 15.62 13.14
C PRO A 31 -18.57 16.48 12.23
N GLU A 32 -19.03 17.62 12.76
CA GLU A 32 -19.87 18.59 12.06
C GLU A 32 -19.21 19.02 10.74
N GLY A 33 -20.02 19.20 9.70
CA GLY A 33 -19.50 19.54 8.39
C GLY A 33 -20.59 19.97 7.41
N PHE A 34 -20.14 20.45 6.26
CA PHE A 34 -20.99 20.73 5.10
C PHE A 34 -20.26 20.34 3.82
N VAL A 35 -21.02 20.28 2.73
CA VAL A 35 -20.53 19.88 1.41
C VAL A 35 -20.76 21.00 0.43
N ILE A 36 -19.71 21.35 -0.31
CA ILE A 36 -19.82 22.18 -1.50
C ILE A 36 -20.22 21.26 -2.63
N ALA A 37 -21.41 21.50 -3.18
CA ALA A 37 -22.03 20.62 -4.15
C ALA A 37 -21.21 20.52 -5.45
N ALA A 38 -21.24 19.35 -6.09
CA ALA A 38 -20.63 19.14 -7.39
C ALA A 38 -21.16 20.09 -8.48
N ALA A 39 -22.43 20.54 -8.36
CA ALA A 39 -23.00 21.55 -9.24
C ALA A 39 -22.28 22.90 -9.14
N THR A 40 -21.78 23.27 -7.96
CA THR A 40 -21.01 24.51 -7.76
C THR A 40 -19.70 24.46 -8.56
N TYR A 41 -19.00 23.32 -8.55
CA TYR A 41 -17.83 23.13 -9.39
C TYR A 41 -18.17 23.30 -10.88
N ARG A 42 -19.25 22.65 -11.36
CA ARG A 42 -19.69 22.76 -12.75
C ARG A 42 -19.97 24.21 -13.16
N ASP A 43 -20.57 24.99 -12.28
CA ASP A 43 -20.85 26.41 -12.53
C ASP A 43 -19.56 27.24 -12.61
N VAL A 44 -18.59 26.96 -11.73
CA VAL A 44 -17.28 27.63 -11.69
C VAL A 44 -16.45 27.35 -12.95
N VAL A 45 -16.45 26.11 -13.46
CA VAL A 45 -15.65 25.75 -14.63
C VAL A 45 -16.40 25.90 -15.97
N ARG A 46 -17.68 26.26 -15.95
CA ARG A 46 -18.56 26.30 -17.15
C ARG A 46 -17.99 27.10 -18.32
N ASN A 47 -17.33 28.22 -18.01
CA ASN A 47 -16.82 29.15 -19.01
C ASN A 47 -15.34 28.91 -19.38
N LEU A 48 -14.71 27.88 -18.80
CA LEU A 48 -13.34 27.50 -19.15
C LEU A 48 -13.34 26.66 -20.42
N ASP A 49 -12.56 27.08 -21.41
CA ASP A 49 -12.25 26.23 -22.57
C ASP A 49 -11.18 25.22 -22.18
N VAL A 50 -11.61 24.17 -21.48
CA VAL A 50 -10.74 23.09 -21.01
C VAL A 50 -10.04 22.40 -22.18
N ALA A 51 -10.71 22.21 -23.31
CA ALA A 51 -10.13 21.57 -24.49
C ALA A 51 -8.94 22.38 -25.02
N ARG A 52 -9.08 23.72 -25.10
CA ARG A 52 -7.94 24.57 -25.45
C ARG A 52 -6.86 24.53 -24.38
N LEU A 53 -7.19 24.68 -23.10
CA LEU A 53 -6.19 24.69 -22.01
C LEU A 53 -5.40 23.38 -21.95
N LEU A 54 -6.01 22.24 -22.25
CA LEU A 54 -5.32 20.94 -22.32
C LEU A 54 -4.24 20.92 -23.40
N THR A 55 -4.37 21.70 -24.49
CA THR A 55 -3.30 21.81 -25.50
C THR A 55 -2.07 22.56 -25.00
N ASP A 56 -2.22 23.37 -23.95
CA ASP A 56 -1.12 24.04 -23.25
C ASP A 56 -0.59 23.18 -22.06
N GLY A 57 -1.20 22.01 -21.82
CA GLY A 57 -0.82 21.04 -20.79
C GLY A 57 -1.77 20.98 -19.59
N VAL A 58 -1.77 19.84 -18.89
CA VAL A 58 -2.58 19.62 -17.67
C VAL A 58 -2.35 20.69 -16.58
N PRO A 59 -1.11 21.17 -16.33
CA PRO A 59 -0.87 22.24 -15.36
C PRO A 59 -1.61 23.56 -15.68
N ALA A 60 -1.80 23.89 -16.97
CA ALA A 60 -2.51 25.11 -17.37
C ALA A 60 -3.99 25.05 -17.01
N VAL A 61 -4.63 23.89 -17.18
CA VAL A 61 -6.03 23.68 -16.78
C VAL A 61 -6.17 23.82 -15.26
N ARG A 62 -5.27 23.18 -14.50
CA ARG A 62 -5.26 23.27 -13.03
C ARG A 62 -5.18 24.72 -12.57
N GLN A 63 -4.23 25.47 -13.09
CA GLN A 63 -4.05 26.88 -12.73
C GLN A 63 -5.30 27.71 -13.07
N ALA A 64 -5.91 27.48 -14.24
CA ALA A 64 -7.12 28.19 -14.65
C ALA A 64 -8.33 27.89 -13.74
N VAL A 65 -8.46 26.65 -13.27
CA VAL A 65 -9.50 26.21 -12.33
C VAL A 65 -9.28 26.82 -10.95
N GLU A 66 -8.05 26.76 -10.42
CA GLU A 66 -7.70 27.33 -9.12
C GLU A 66 -7.86 28.86 -9.08
N ALA A 67 -7.70 29.53 -10.24
CA ALA A 67 -7.87 30.98 -10.37
C ALA A 67 -9.34 31.44 -10.46
N GLN A 68 -10.32 30.54 -10.60
CA GLN A 68 -11.72 30.94 -10.75
C GLN A 68 -12.27 31.61 -9.48
N SER A 69 -13.13 32.61 -9.66
CA SER A 69 -13.93 33.19 -8.58
C SER A 69 -14.98 32.20 -8.09
N VAL A 70 -15.19 32.13 -6.78
CA VAL A 70 -16.36 31.44 -6.22
C VAL A 70 -17.64 32.22 -6.53
N PRO A 71 -18.82 31.58 -6.59
CA PRO A 71 -20.08 32.25 -6.86
C PRO A 71 -20.45 33.33 -5.84
N ASP A 72 -21.27 34.31 -6.24
CA ASP A 72 -21.79 35.36 -5.37
C ASP A 72 -22.53 34.77 -4.15
N GLY A 73 -22.32 35.35 -2.97
CA GLY A 73 -22.93 34.87 -1.72
C GLY A 73 -22.25 33.65 -1.10
N PHE A 74 -21.35 32.96 -1.82
CA PHE A 74 -20.68 31.76 -1.33
C PHE A 74 -19.86 32.04 -0.07
N ARG A 75 -19.12 33.16 -0.08
CA ARG A 75 -18.24 33.58 1.01
C ARG A 75 -19.01 33.85 2.30
N GLU A 76 -20.15 34.53 2.20
CA GLU A 76 -21.02 34.88 3.32
C GLU A 76 -21.63 33.63 3.97
N VAL A 77 -22.03 32.66 3.14
CA VAL A 77 -22.54 31.36 3.63
C VAL A 77 -21.43 30.58 4.34
N VAL A 78 -20.24 30.48 3.75
CA VAL A 78 -19.09 29.82 4.42
C VAL A 78 -18.75 30.51 5.73
N SER A 79 -18.69 31.84 5.76
CA SER A 79 -18.43 32.61 7.00
C SER A 79 -19.45 32.27 8.07
N THR A 80 -20.75 32.28 7.73
CA THR A 80 -21.83 32.00 8.68
C THR A 80 -21.71 30.59 9.27
N LEU A 81 -21.38 29.59 8.44
CA LEU A 81 -21.22 28.20 8.88
C LEU A 81 -20.00 28.02 9.78
N LEU A 82 -18.86 28.64 9.44
CA LEU A 82 -17.65 28.57 10.27
C LEU A 82 -17.83 29.32 11.60
N ASP A 83 -18.48 30.48 11.59
CA ASP A 83 -18.77 31.27 12.79
C ASP A 83 -19.64 30.51 13.78
N ALA A 84 -20.53 29.63 13.32
CA ALA A 84 -21.34 28.75 14.16
C ALA A 84 -20.50 27.74 14.96
N TRP A 85 -19.32 27.36 14.46
CA TRP A 85 -18.37 26.49 15.16
C TRP A 85 -17.28 27.27 15.93
N GLY A 86 -17.21 28.58 15.73
CA GLY A 86 -16.30 29.50 16.41
C GLY A 86 -15.24 30.12 15.49
N LYS A 87 -14.78 31.32 15.84
CA LYS A 87 -13.91 32.18 15.01
C LYS A 87 -12.54 31.60 14.61
N GLN A 88 -12.09 30.55 15.30
CA GLN A 88 -10.79 29.91 15.09
C GLN A 88 -10.96 28.39 14.90
N VAL A 89 -12.12 27.96 14.42
CA VAL A 89 -12.36 26.56 14.09
C VAL A 89 -11.40 26.12 12.97
N ALA A 90 -10.69 25.02 13.20
CA ALA A 90 -9.92 24.36 12.17
C ALA A 90 -10.80 23.35 11.44
N VAL A 91 -10.69 23.29 10.11
CA VAL A 91 -11.43 22.36 9.27
C VAL A 91 -10.50 21.52 8.39
N ALA A 92 -10.95 20.33 8.06
CA ALA A 92 -10.43 19.51 6.99
C ALA A 92 -11.25 19.77 5.72
N VAL A 93 -10.57 20.07 4.62
CA VAL A 93 -11.17 20.29 3.30
C VAL A 93 -10.78 19.10 2.42
N ARG A 94 -11.76 18.28 2.04
CA ARG A 94 -11.55 16.98 1.39
C ARG A 94 -12.32 16.91 0.09
N SER A 95 -11.67 16.48 -0.97
CA SER A 95 -12.35 16.18 -2.23
C SER A 95 -13.27 14.95 -2.10
N SER A 96 -14.38 14.96 -2.84
CA SER A 96 -15.39 13.90 -2.90
C SER A 96 -15.94 13.85 -4.33
N ALA A 97 -15.52 12.86 -5.11
CA ALA A 97 -15.86 12.81 -6.53
C ALA A 97 -17.22 12.12 -6.75
N THR A 98 -17.99 12.57 -7.74
CA THR A 98 -19.29 11.95 -8.07
C THR A 98 -19.16 10.61 -8.79
N ALA A 99 -17.96 10.28 -9.29
CA ALA A 99 -17.66 9.03 -9.99
C ALA A 99 -16.88 8.02 -9.12
N GLU A 100 -16.69 8.32 -7.82
CA GLU A 100 -15.83 7.56 -6.90
C GLU A 100 -16.36 6.15 -6.54
N ASP A 101 -17.66 5.91 -6.76
CA ASP A 101 -18.34 4.67 -6.37
C ASP A 101 -18.90 3.85 -7.55
N LEU A 102 -18.40 4.07 -8.77
CA LEU A 102 -18.57 3.02 -9.77
C LEU A 102 -17.77 1.79 -9.27
N PRO A 103 -18.34 0.57 -9.30
CA PRO A 103 -17.68 -0.63 -8.76
C PRO A 103 -16.26 -0.88 -9.28
N GLU A 104 -15.94 -0.30 -10.45
CA GLU A 104 -14.65 -0.41 -11.14
C GLU A 104 -13.76 0.85 -11.02
N ALA A 105 -14.26 1.95 -10.41
CA ALA A 105 -13.57 3.24 -10.42
C ALA A 105 -13.14 3.75 -9.04
N SER A 106 -12.12 3.11 -8.46
CA SER A 106 -11.49 3.63 -7.25
C SER A 106 -10.53 4.78 -7.58
N PHE A 107 -10.96 6.02 -7.35
CA PHE A 107 -10.08 7.21 -7.38
C PHE A 107 -9.19 7.32 -6.12
N ALA A 108 -9.04 6.23 -5.36
CA ALA A 108 -8.29 6.19 -4.11
C ALA A 108 -6.86 6.72 -4.29
N GLY A 109 -6.48 7.65 -3.40
CA GLY A 109 -5.14 8.25 -3.36
C GLY A 109 -4.85 9.29 -4.45
N GLN A 110 -5.84 9.74 -5.23
CA GLN A 110 -5.68 10.80 -6.24
C GLN A 110 -6.35 12.13 -5.83
N GLN A 111 -6.86 12.19 -4.61
CA GLN A 111 -7.76 13.23 -4.14
C GLN A 111 -7.10 14.10 -3.08
N GLU A 112 -7.06 15.42 -3.31
CA GLU A 112 -6.47 16.38 -2.38
C GLU A 112 -7.29 16.45 -1.09
N THR A 113 -6.58 16.38 0.04
CA THR A 113 -7.09 16.68 1.37
C THR A 113 -6.19 17.74 1.99
N VAL A 114 -6.78 18.80 2.53
CA VAL A 114 -6.06 19.87 3.23
C VAL A 114 -6.55 19.90 4.68
N LEU A 115 -5.64 19.66 5.62
CA LEU A 115 -5.94 19.64 7.05
C LEU A 115 -5.54 20.97 7.72
N GLY A 116 -6.26 21.33 8.79
CA GLY A 116 -5.88 22.44 9.67
C GLY A 116 -6.26 23.81 9.14
N VAL A 117 -7.17 23.90 8.16
CA VAL A 117 -7.52 25.16 7.51
C VAL A 117 -8.32 26.04 8.47
N ILE A 118 -7.93 27.31 8.62
CA ILE A 118 -8.58 28.28 9.52
C ILE A 118 -8.92 29.55 8.74
N GLY A 119 -10.18 30.00 8.85
CA GLY A 119 -10.67 31.24 8.25
C GLY A 119 -11.28 31.07 6.86
N VAL A 120 -12.21 31.97 6.52
CA VAL A 120 -13.05 31.87 5.30
C VAL A 120 -12.22 31.86 4.02
N ASP A 121 -11.21 32.74 3.91
CA ASP A 121 -10.35 32.82 2.73
C ASP A 121 -9.55 31.55 2.52
N ALA A 122 -8.92 31.04 3.59
CA ALA A 122 -8.15 29.81 3.53
C ALA A 122 -9.03 28.60 3.16
N VAL A 123 -10.28 28.55 3.62
CA VAL A 123 -11.24 27.52 3.20
C VAL A 123 -11.56 27.63 1.71
N ILE A 124 -11.84 28.84 1.20
CA ILE A 124 -12.10 29.05 -0.22
C ILE A 124 -10.89 28.63 -1.08
N ASP A 125 -9.68 28.97 -0.64
CA ASP A 125 -8.46 28.59 -1.36
C ASP A 125 -8.22 27.07 -1.32
N ALA A 126 -8.48 26.42 -0.18
CA ALA A 126 -8.41 24.97 -0.08
C ALA A 126 -9.45 24.27 -0.97
N VAL A 127 -10.67 24.83 -1.09
CA VAL A 127 -11.71 24.34 -1.99
C VAL A 127 -11.27 24.43 -3.46
N ARG A 128 -10.68 25.56 -3.85
CA ARG A 128 -10.11 25.75 -5.19
C ARG A 128 -9.00 24.74 -5.49
N ARG A 129 -8.12 24.47 -4.52
CA ARG A 129 -7.09 23.42 -4.63
C ARG A 129 -7.69 22.03 -4.81
N CYS A 130 -8.76 21.69 -4.07
CA CYS A 130 -9.48 20.44 -4.29
C CYS A 130 -10.06 20.36 -5.71
N TRP A 131 -10.67 21.42 -6.23
CA TRP A 131 -11.13 21.45 -7.63
C TRP A 131 -9.98 21.31 -8.63
N GLY A 132 -8.86 21.97 -8.37
CA GLY A 132 -7.63 21.84 -9.15
C GLY A 132 -7.04 20.44 -9.14
N SER A 133 -7.25 19.65 -8.08
CA SER A 133 -6.71 18.28 -7.95
C SER A 133 -7.30 17.30 -8.96
N MET A 134 -8.44 17.62 -9.58
CA MET A 134 -8.94 16.85 -10.72
C MET A 134 -8.04 16.97 -11.94
N TRP A 135 -7.22 18.00 -12.02
CA TRP A 135 -6.33 18.32 -13.14
C TRP A 135 -4.88 18.04 -12.78
N THR A 136 -4.62 16.80 -12.38
CA THR A 136 -3.27 16.23 -12.31
C THR A 136 -3.07 15.27 -13.47
N GLU A 137 -1.82 15.06 -13.91
CA GLU A 137 -1.52 14.13 -15.01
C GLU A 137 -2.11 12.74 -14.74
N ARG A 138 -1.92 12.23 -13.51
CA ARG A 138 -2.48 10.95 -13.07
C ARG A 138 -4.01 10.90 -13.17
N ALA A 139 -4.71 11.96 -12.73
CA ALA A 139 -6.16 11.99 -12.76
C ALA A 139 -6.73 12.12 -14.19
N VAL A 140 -6.05 12.87 -15.06
CA VAL A 140 -6.40 13.00 -16.48
C VAL A 140 -6.18 11.67 -17.21
N ASP A 141 -5.01 11.05 -17.06
CA ASP A 141 -4.66 9.76 -17.65
C ASP A 141 -5.65 8.67 -17.23
N TYR A 142 -6.00 8.63 -15.95
CA TYR A 142 -6.98 7.70 -15.44
C TYR A 142 -8.33 7.86 -16.14
N ARG A 143 -8.86 9.09 -16.22
CA ARG A 143 -10.13 9.37 -16.90
C ARG A 143 -10.09 8.97 -18.37
N GLN A 144 -8.99 9.25 -19.08
CA GLN A 144 -8.84 8.86 -20.48
C GLN A 144 -8.85 7.34 -20.67
N ARG A 145 -8.11 6.60 -19.83
CA ARG A 145 -8.07 5.13 -19.89
C ARG A 145 -9.42 4.49 -19.55
N SER A 146 -10.15 5.09 -18.62
CA SER A 146 -11.48 4.64 -18.22
C SER A 146 -12.61 5.14 -19.14
N GLY A 147 -12.28 5.94 -20.17
CA GLY A 147 -13.26 6.46 -21.13
C GLY A 147 -14.22 7.51 -20.55
N PHE A 148 -13.89 8.15 -19.42
CA PHE A 148 -14.69 9.22 -18.84
C PHE A 148 -14.43 10.54 -19.56
N ASP A 149 -15.51 11.21 -19.98
CA ASP A 149 -15.42 12.57 -20.50
C ASP A 149 -14.98 13.53 -19.37
N HIS A 150 -13.97 14.34 -19.68
CA HIS A 150 -13.47 15.39 -18.82
C HIS A 150 -14.53 16.41 -18.41
N ALA A 151 -15.56 16.63 -19.24
CA ALA A 151 -16.65 17.55 -18.96
C ALA A 151 -17.73 16.96 -18.02
N GLU A 152 -17.84 15.63 -17.91
CA GLU A 152 -18.90 14.97 -17.14
C GLU A 152 -18.52 14.78 -15.66
N VAL A 153 -17.23 14.72 -15.36
CA VAL A 153 -16.73 14.54 -13.99
C VAL A 153 -16.81 15.85 -13.21
N ALA A 154 -17.52 15.81 -12.08
CA ALA A 154 -17.63 16.92 -11.15
C ALA A 154 -17.12 16.52 -9.76
N LEU A 155 -16.60 17.52 -9.04
CA LEU A 155 -16.07 17.33 -7.70
C LEU A 155 -16.89 18.11 -6.69
N ALA A 156 -17.41 17.39 -5.70
CA ALA A 156 -17.87 18.00 -4.48
C ALA A 156 -16.70 18.12 -3.49
N VAL A 157 -16.81 19.05 -2.55
CA VAL A 157 -15.78 19.26 -1.54
C VAL A 157 -16.41 19.24 -0.16
N VAL A 158 -15.97 18.33 0.68
CA VAL A 158 -16.37 18.22 2.09
C VAL A 158 -15.54 19.22 2.90
N VAL A 159 -16.22 20.07 3.66
CA VAL A 159 -15.61 20.93 4.68
C VAL A 159 -16.11 20.43 6.03
N GLN A 160 -15.23 19.76 6.77
CA GLN A 160 -15.56 19.11 8.03
C GLN A 160 -14.72 19.70 9.14
N ARG A 161 -15.30 19.91 10.32
CA ARG A 161 -14.57 20.30 11.52
C ARG A 161 -13.44 19.31 11.78
N LEU A 162 -12.21 19.81 11.89
CA LEU A 162 -11.06 18.99 12.20
C LEU A 162 -11.09 18.63 13.70
N VAL A 163 -10.93 17.35 13.99
CA VAL A 163 -10.76 16.86 15.35
C VAL A 163 -9.27 16.71 15.64
N ASP A 164 -8.80 17.32 16.73
CA ASP A 164 -7.39 17.28 17.15
C ASP A 164 -7.06 15.91 17.78
N ALA A 165 -6.97 14.90 16.91
CA ALA A 165 -6.82 13.50 17.28
C ALA A 165 -5.57 13.25 18.14
N GLN A 166 -5.77 12.61 19.29
CA GLN A 166 -4.67 12.04 20.08
C GLN A 166 -4.18 10.75 19.43
N THR A 167 -5.13 9.96 18.93
CA THR A 167 -4.90 8.75 18.12
C THR A 167 -5.94 8.67 17.01
N SER A 168 -5.53 8.06 15.91
CA SER A 168 -6.41 7.87 14.76
C SER A 168 -5.89 6.72 13.91
N GLY A 169 -6.70 6.31 12.94
CA GLY A 169 -6.29 5.30 11.99
C GLY A 169 -7.45 4.78 11.17
N VAL A 170 -7.33 3.52 10.77
CA VAL A 170 -8.23 2.85 9.84
C VAL A 170 -8.72 1.56 10.49
N MET A 171 -9.96 1.19 10.18
CA MET A 171 -10.54 -0.08 10.61
C MET A 171 -11.29 -0.71 9.45
N PHE A 172 -10.94 -1.94 9.12
CA PHE A 172 -11.75 -2.81 8.28
C PHE A 172 -12.68 -3.62 9.17
N THR A 173 -13.99 -3.59 8.91
CA THR A 173 -14.97 -4.34 9.71
C THR A 173 -14.90 -5.85 9.47
N ARG A 174 -14.26 -6.26 8.37
CA ARG A 174 -13.87 -7.64 8.08
C ARG A 174 -12.42 -7.70 7.61
N ASN A 175 -11.81 -8.88 7.71
CA ASN A 175 -10.46 -9.07 7.19
C ASN A 175 -10.46 -8.91 5.66
N PRO A 176 -9.79 -7.87 5.10
CA PRO A 176 -9.85 -7.57 3.67
C PRO A 176 -9.06 -8.58 2.82
N VAL A 177 -8.22 -9.42 3.44
CA VAL A 177 -7.40 -10.45 2.79
C VAL A 177 -8.08 -11.81 2.83
N THR A 178 -8.55 -12.23 4.00
CA THR A 178 -9.11 -13.58 4.19
C THR A 178 -10.63 -13.63 4.07
N GLY A 179 -11.31 -12.48 4.17
CA GLY A 179 -12.77 -12.39 4.26
C GLY A 179 -13.34 -12.86 5.60
N ALA A 180 -12.50 -13.18 6.58
CA ALA A 180 -12.94 -13.60 7.91
C ALA A 180 -13.75 -12.50 8.61
N ASP A 181 -14.71 -12.92 9.43
CA ASP A 181 -15.58 -12.07 10.23
C ASP A 181 -14.85 -11.55 11.48
N GLU A 182 -13.81 -10.75 11.24
CA GLU A 182 -12.97 -10.14 12.26
C GLU A 182 -12.61 -8.71 11.83
N ALA A 183 -12.64 -7.78 12.77
CA ALA A 183 -12.22 -6.41 12.52
C ALA A 183 -10.69 -6.32 12.58
N LEU A 184 -10.08 -5.67 11.58
CA LEU A 184 -8.67 -5.26 11.58
C LEU A 184 -8.61 -3.77 11.86
N ILE A 185 -7.87 -3.37 12.90
CA ILE A 185 -7.71 -1.98 13.32
C ILE A 185 -6.25 -1.61 13.25
N ASP A 186 -5.93 -0.61 12.44
CA ASP A 186 -4.63 0.04 12.38
C ASP A 186 -4.71 1.39 13.09
N ALA A 187 -3.80 1.64 14.03
CA ALA A 187 -3.83 2.82 14.89
C ALA A 187 -2.45 3.46 15.05
N SER A 188 -2.39 4.80 15.03
CA SER A 188 -1.19 5.56 15.35
C SER A 188 -1.52 6.83 16.15
N TRP A 189 -0.47 7.51 16.62
CA TRP A 189 -0.55 8.77 17.33
C TRP A 189 -0.83 9.95 16.39
N GLY A 190 -1.61 10.92 16.85
CA GLY A 190 -1.93 12.14 16.11
C GLY A 190 -3.03 11.94 15.05
N LEU A 191 -2.97 12.74 14.00
CA LEU A 191 -3.89 12.76 12.85
C LEU A 191 -3.66 11.58 11.89
N GLY A 192 -4.76 11.12 11.26
CA GLY A 192 -4.81 9.84 10.55
C GLY A 192 -4.06 9.79 9.23
N GLU A 193 -3.63 10.94 8.71
CA GLU A 193 -2.90 11.05 7.44
C GLU A 193 -1.64 10.18 7.41
N SER A 194 -0.97 10.03 8.55
CA SER A 194 0.22 9.16 8.69
C SER A 194 -0.08 7.68 8.45
N VAL A 195 -1.25 7.20 8.85
CA VAL A 195 -1.69 5.80 8.68
C VAL A 195 -2.20 5.59 7.25
N VAL A 196 -3.07 6.50 6.77
CA VAL A 196 -3.67 6.42 5.43
C VAL A 196 -2.62 6.50 4.31
N SER A 197 -1.56 7.29 4.51
CA SER A 197 -0.44 7.39 3.55
C SER A 197 0.60 6.28 3.66
N GLY A 198 0.52 5.42 4.69
CA GLY A 198 1.54 4.41 4.97
C GLY A 198 2.88 4.98 5.44
N ALA A 199 2.92 6.24 5.89
CA ALA A 199 4.14 6.91 6.34
C ALA A 199 4.68 6.36 7.68
N VAL A 200 3.86 5.61 8.43
CA VAL A 200 4.23 5.01 9.71
C VAL A 200 3.81 3.54 9.75
N THR A 201 4.55 2.73 10.51
CA THR A 201 4.09 1.39 10.90
C THR A 201 3.15 1.53 12.12
N PRO A 202 1.83 1.32 11.96
CA PRO A 202 0.85 1.51 13.03
C PRO A 202 0.83 0.33 14.01
N ASP A 203 0.16 0.50 15.14
CA ASP A 203 -0.31 -0.63 15.94
C ASP A 203 -1.42 -1.35 15.20
N GLU A 204 -1.47 -2.68 15.32
CA GLU A 204 -2.47 -3.51 14.68
C GLU A 204 -3.21 -4.34 15.73
N PHE A 205 -4.52 -4.38 15.61
CA PHE A 205 -5.40 -5.17 16.46
C PHE A 205 -6.34 -5.99 15.60
N ARG A 206 -6.52 -7.25 15.99
CA ARG A 206 -7.52 -8.13 15.39
C ARG A 206 -8.58 -8.47 16.41
N VAL A 207 -9.83 -8.19 16.10
CA VAL A 207 -10.95 -8.32 17.04
C VAL A 207 -12.05 -9.17 16.42
N ALA A 208 -12.45 -10.23 17.12
CA ALA A 208 -13.61 -11.06 16.74
C ALA A 208 -14.49 -11.27 17.96
N ASP A 209 -15.81 -11.26 17.78
CA ASP A 209 -16.79 -11.53 18.86
C ASP A 209 -16.55 -10.74 20.16
N GLY A 210 -16.10 -9.48 20.04
CA GLY A 210 -15.84 -8.62 21.20
C GLY A 210 -14.58 -9.00 22.00
N THR A 211 -13.69 -9.81 21.42
CA THR A 211 -12.42 -10.23 22.02
C THR A 211 -11.26 -9.84 21.12
N ILE A 212 -10.18 -9.32 21.70
CA ILE A 212 -8.93 -9.06 20.97
C ILE A 212 -8.20 -10.39 20.75
N LEU A 213 -8.13 -10.84 19.51
CA LEU A 213 -7.43 -12.07 19.11
C LEU A 213 -5.91 -11.84 19.02
N GLU A 214 -5.51 -10.68 18.53
CA GLU A 214 -4.11 -10.35 18.30
C GLU A 214 -3.86 -8.86 18.52
N ARG A 215 -2.68 -8.53 19.04
CA ARG A 215 -2.18 -7.16 19.21
C ARG A 215 -0.71 -7.12 18.81
N ARG A 216 -0.39 -6.26 17.83
CA ARG A 216 0.98 -5.98 17.41
C ARG A 216 1.29 -4.50 17.59
N VAL A 217 2.34 -4.19 18.34
CA VAL A 217 2.77 -2.80 18.55
C VAL A 217 3.69 -2.40 17.39
N GLY A 218 3.30 -1.35 16.66
CA GLY A 218 4.07 -0.80 15.56
C GLY A 218 5.15 0.19 16.02
N ALA A 219 6.09 0.49 15.13
CA ALA A 219 7.20 1.39 15.44
C ALA A 219 6.76 2.84 15.71
N LYS A 220 5.65 3.30 15.09
CA LYS A 220 5.04 4.62 15.29
C LYS A 220 6.06 5.76 15.44
N GLN A 221 7.05 5.81 14.55
CA GLN A 221 8.23 6.66 14.74
C GLN A 221 7.87 8.15 14.78
N THR A 222 6.93 8.56 13.94
CA THR A 222 6.47 9.94 13.81
C THR A 222 4.97 10.05 14.04
N ARG A 223 4.52 11.26 14.39
CA ARG A 223 3.12 11.64 14.52
C ARG A 223 2.87 12.97 13.82
N ILE A 224 1.66 13.16 13.30
CA ILE A 224 1.23 14.41 12.68
C ILE A 224 0.21 15.06 13.61
N ASP A 225 0.45 16.30 14.04
CA ASP A 225 -0.48 17.06 14.87
C ASP A 225 -0.84 18.38 14.20
N ARG A 226 -1.94 18.99 14.62
CA ARG A 226 -2.27 20.35 14.22
C ARG A 226 -1.32 21.35 14.91
N ASP A 227 -0.78 22.27 14.12
CA ASP A 227 0.04 23.38 14.57
C ASP A 227 -0.53 24.69 14.01
N GLY A 228 -1.42 25.32 14.79
CA GLY A 228 -2.15 26.50 14.32
C GLY A 228 -3.04 26.18 13.13
N ALA A 229 -2.75 26.81 11.98
CA ALA A 229 -3.44 26.66 10.70
C ALA A 229 -2.76 25.67 9.73
N ALA A 230 -1.82 24.86 10.23
CA ALA A 230 -1.07 23.86 9.48
C ALA A 230 -0.98 22.55 10.27
N THR A 231 -0.36 21.54 9.66
CA THR A 231 0.05 20.32 10.35
C THR A 231 1.56 20.30 10.55
N ARG A 232 2.01 19.63 11.61
CA ARG A 232 3.43 19.44 11.91
C ARG A 232 3.69 17.98 12.21
N THR A 233 4.70 17.43 11.54
CA THR A 233 5.23 16.10 11.83
C THR A 233 6.29 16.20 12.93
N THR A 234 6.18 15.38 13.96
CA THR A 234 7.15 15.30 15.06
C THR A 234 7.48 13.86 15.39
N ASP A 235 8.65 13.64 15.99
CA ASP A 235 9.02 12.33 16.52
C ASP A 235 8.15 11.97 17.73
N VAL A 236 7.67 10.73 17.75
CA VAL A 236 7.02 10.13 18.93
C VAL A 236 8.10 9.79 19.96
N SER A 237 7.83 10.02 21.24
CA SER A 237 8.75 9.67 22.32
C SER A 237 9.03 8.15 22.34
N VAL A 238 10.24 7.73 22.76
CA VAL A 238 10.59 6.29 22.82
C VAL A 238 9.58 5.51 23.69
N ALA A 239 9.17 6.08 24.82
CA ALA A 239 8.17 5.46 25.69
C ALA A 239 6.79 5.28 25.01
N ASP A 240 6.40 6.21 24.14
CA ASP A 240 5.14 6.12 23.38
C ASP A 240 5.22 5.20 22.16
N ARG A 241 6.43 4.97 21.61
CA ARG A 241 6.67 4.01 20.53
C ARG A 241 6.51 2.57 21.01
N GLU A 242 6.99 2.27 22.22
CA GLU A 242 7.00 0.93 22.81
C GLU A 242 5.64 0.47 23.36
N ARG A 243 4.66 1.37 23.49
CA ARG A 243 3.30 1.05 23.95
C ARG A 243 2.29 1.10 22.83
N ALA A 244 1.20 0.37 23.04
CA ALA A 244 -0.01 0.49 22.22
C ALA A 244 -0.63 1.89 22.41
N CYS A 245 -1.03 2.52 21.30
CA CYS A 245 -1.64 3.84 21.31
C CYS A 245 -3.12 3.81 21.73
N LEU A 246 -3.78 2.66 21.59
CA LEU A 246 -5.12 2.41 22.09
C LEU A 246 -5.11 1.53 23.33
N THR A 247 -6.02 1.81 24.26
CA THR A 247 -6.37 0.89 25.34
C THR A 247 -7.26 -0.24 24.82
N GLU A 248 -7.30 -1.36 25.54
CA GLU A 248 -8.19 -2.49 25.20
C GLU A 248 -9.66 -2.08 25.13
N GLU A 249 -10.12 -1.23 26.06
CA GLU A 249 -11.48 -0.70 26.05
C GLU A 249 -11.77 0.11 24.77
N GLN A 250 -10.82 0.95 24.35
CA GLN A 250 -10.95 1.74 23.12
C GLN A 250 -10.99 0.85 21.87
N VAL A 251 -10.16 -0.20 21.81
CA VAL A 251 -10.16 -1.18 20.71
C VAL A 251 -11.52 -1.87 20.61
N LEU A 252 -12.08 -2.33 21.73
CA LEU A 252 -13.38 -3.01 21.75
C LEU A 252 -14.53 -2.05 21.42
N ARG A 253 -14.50 -0.80 21.91
CA ARG A 253 -15.47 0.24 21.54
C ARG A 253 -15.42 0.56 20.05
N LEU A 254 -14.23 0.66 19.48
CA LEU A 254 -14.04 0.90 18.05
C LEU A 254 -14.55 -0.28 17.20
N ALA A 255 -14.20 -1.52 17.55
CA ALA A 255 -14.70 -2.70 16.87
C ALA A 255 -16.25 -2.81 16.95
N SER A 256 -16.83 -2.47 18.10
CA SER A 256 -18.29 -2.40 18.26
C SER A 256 -18.92 -1.32 17.39
N LEU A 257 -18.29 -0.15 17.25
CA LEU A 257 -18.75 0.90 16.35
C LEU A 257 -18.67 0.43 14.90
N GLY A 258 -17.58 -0.23 14.51
CA GLY A 258 -17.39 -0.79 13.18
C GLY A 258 -18.50 -1.77 12.80
N ARG A 259 -18.87 -2.66 13.72
CA ARG A 259 -20.00 -3.59 13.51
C ARG A 259 -21.32 -2.85 13.28
N GLN A 260 -21.61 -1.80 14.05
CA GLN A 260 -22.81 -0.98 13.86
C GLN A 260 -22.80 -0.28 12.49
N VAL A 261 -21.62 0.18 12.03
CA VAL A 261 -21.45 0.79 10.71
C VAL A 261 -21.68 -0.26 9.60
N GLU A 262 -21.09 -1.46 9.69
CA GLU A 262 -21.34 -2.56 8.75
C GLU A 262 -22.81 -2.98 8.72
N GLU A 263 -23.46 -3.13 9.87
CA GLU A 263 -24.89 -3.44 9.96
C GLU A 263 -25.76 -2.36 9.30
N HIS A 264 -25.38 -1.10 9.46
CA HIS A 264 -26.10 0.02 8.88
C HIS A 264 -26.00 0.07 7.35
N PHE A 265 -24.81 -0.15 6.79
CA PHE A 265 -24.61 -0.19 5.34
C PHE A 265 -24.96 -1.55 4.71
N GLY A 266 -25.12 -2.60 5.52
CA GLY A 266 -25.40 -3.97 5.07
C GLY A 266 -24.24 -4.62 4.31
N MET A 267 -23.01 -4.11 4.46
CA MET A 267 -21.82 -4.61 3.77
C MET A 267 -20.54 -4.30 4.55
N PRO A 268 -19.43 -5.00 4.30
CA PRO A 268 -18.15 -4.76 4.98
C PRO A 268 -17.61 -3.36 4.66
N MET A 269 -17.14 -2.65 5.68
CA MET A 269 -16.73 -1.25 5.58
C MET A 269 -15.26 -1.05 5.99
N ASP A 270 -14.60 -0.14 5.27
CA ASP A 270 -13.34 0.49 5.63
C ASP A 270 -13.66 1.86 6.26
N VAL A 271 -13.29 2.04 7.52
CA VAL A 271 -13.68 3.16 8.37
C VAL A 271 -12.44 3.92 8.85
N GLU A 272 -12.33 5.20 8.52
CA GLU A 272 -11.35 6.10 9.12
C GLU A 272 -11.92 6.69 10.42
N TRP A 273 -11.13 6.68 11.48
CA TRP A 273 -11.58 7.06 12.81
C TRP A 273 -10.55 7.88 13.58
N ALA A 274 -10.99 8.58 14.62
CA ALA A 274 -10.11 9.30 15.55
C ALA A 274 -10.65 9.31 16.98
N PHE A 275 -9.74 9.30 17.96
CA PHE A 275 -10.03 9.57 19.36
C PHE A 275 -9.53 10.96 19.77
N VAL A 276 -10.39 11.70 20.46
CA VAL A 276 -10.05 12.95 21.16
C VAL A 276 -10.66 12.89 22.54
N ASP A 277 -9.84 12.94 23.58
CA ASP A 277 -10.29 12.90 24.98
C ASP A 277 -11.27 11.75 25.25
N ASP A 278 -10.90 10.56 24.76
CA ASP A 278 -11.68 9.31 24.82
C ASP A 278 -13.03 9.32 24.04
N LYS A 279 -13.31 10.40 23.32
CA LYS A 279 -14.42 10.47 22.38
C LYS A 279 -14.00 9.93 21.01
N LEU A 280 -14.70 8.90 20.55
CA LEU A 280 -14.53 8.29 19.24
C LEU A 280 -15.31 9.07 18.18
N TRP A 281 -14.67 9.33 17.04
CA TRP A 281 -15.25 9.96 15.87
C TRP A 281 -15.03 9.12 14.61
N VAL A 282 -16.04 9.08 13.74
CA VAL A 282 -15.92 8.53 12.37
C VAL A 282 -15.60 9.67 11.41
N LEU A 283 -14.48 9.56 10.72
CA LEU A 283 -13.99 10.56 9.77
C LEU A 283 -14.33 10.23 8.33
N GLN A 284 -14.52 8.94 8.03
CA GLN A 284 -14.91 8.44 6.72
C GLN A 284 -15.40 6.98 6.86
N ALA A 285 -16.27 6.54 5.95
CA ALA A 285 -16.55 5.13 5.73
C ALA A 285 -16.75 4.85 4.25
N ARG A 286 -16.23 3.72 3.76
CA ARG A 286 -16.41 3.25 2.38
C ARG A 286 -16.52 1.72 2.33
N PRO A 287 -17.21 1.15 1.33
CA PRO A 287 -17.25 -0.32 1.17
C PRO A 287 -15.86 -0.92 0.95
N ILE A 288 -15.62 -2.11 1.49
CA ILE A 288 -14.43 -2.92 1.17
C ILE A 288 -14.67 -3.57 -0.20
N THR A 289 -14.02 -3.07 -1.24
CA THR A 289 -14.18 -3.57 -2.62
C THR A 289 -13.31 -4.79 -2.94
N THR A 290 -12.39 -5.17 -2.06
CA THR A 290 -11.60 -6.41 -2.17
C THR A 290 -12.29 -7.63 -1.58
N ALA A 291 -13.43 -7.44 -0.90
CA ALA A 291 -14.19 -8.53 -0.34
C ALA A 291 -14.91 -9.29 -1.47
N PRO A 292 -14.79 -10.63 -1.56
CA PRO A 292 -15.60 -11.40 -2.49
C PRO A 292 -17.08 -11.15 -2.19
N ALA A 293 -17.88 -10.88 -3.23
CA ALA A 293 -19.29 -10.52 -3.10
C ALA A 293 -20.06 -11.51 -2.20
N GLN A 294 -20.78 -10.98 -1.21
CA GLN A 294 -21.59 -11.78 -0.29
C GLN A 294 -22.69 -12.51 -1.07
N GLY A 295 -22.62 -13.85 -1.09
CA GLY A 295 -23.60 -14.71 -1.75
C GLY A 295 -23.02 -16.01 -2.27
N GLU A 296 -21.73 -16.06 -2.55
CA GLU A 296 -21.04 -17.32 -2.79
C GLU A 296 -20.48 -17.82 -1.46
N THR A 297 -21.27 -18.65 -0.77
CA THR A 297 -20.68 -19.61 0.16
C THR A 297 -19.69 -20.44 -0.63
N PHE A 298 -18.41 -20.06 -0.57
CA PHE A 298 -17.32 -20.97 -0.87
C PHE A 298 -17.37 -22.05 0.21
N GLU A 299 -18.19 -23.08 -0.03
CA GLU A 299 -18.06 -24.33 0.71
C GLU A 299 -16.57 -24.68 0.70
N ALA A 300 -15.99 -24.94 1.87
CA ALA A 300 -14.61 -25.41 1.97
C ALA A 300 -14.36 -26.68 1.12
N ALA A 301 -15.44 -27.38 0.73
CA ALA A 301 -15.45 -28.43 -0.27
C ALA A 301 -15.12 -27.93 -1.69
N THR A 302 -15.57 -26.73 -2.09
CA THR A 302 -15.33 -26.11 -3.40
C THR A 302 -13.92 -25.58 -3.54
N VAL A 303 -13.28 -25.05 -2.50
CA VAL A 303 -11.83 -24.69 -2.55
C VAL A 303 -10.97 -25.96 -2.69
N THR A 304 -11.36 -27.05 -2.02
CA THR A 304 -10.73 -28.37 -2.18
C THR A 304 -11.02 -29.00 -3.55
N ALA A 305 -12.18 -28.69 -4.15
CA ALA A 305 -12.57 -29.12 -5.48
C ALA A 305 -11.89 -28.30 -6.59
N LEU A 306 -11.71 -26.98 -6.42
CA LEU A 306 -11.06 -26.06 -7.34
C LEU A 306 -9.53 -26.23 -7.35
N THR A 307 -8.90 -26.52 -6.21
CA THR A 307 -7.50 -27.01 -6.20
C THR A 307 -7.36 -28.37 -6.87
N ARG A 308 -8.46 -29.12 -7.06
CA ARG A 308 -8.49 -30.37 -7.83
C ARG A 308 -8.84 -30.18 -9.31
N THR A 309 -9.56 -29.13 -9.69
CA THR A 309 -10.12 -28.98 -11.06
C THR A 309 -9.37 -28.04 -11.98
N VAL A 310 -8.53 -27.11 -11.50
CA VAL A 310 -7.78 -26.23 -12.41
C VAL A 310 -6.59 -26.93 -13.10
N SER A 311 -6.11 -28.09 -12.61
CA SER A 311 -5.04 -28.83 -13.31
C SER A 311 -5.24 -30.34 -13.44
N GLY A 312 -6.31 -30.93 -12.89
CA GLY A 312 -6.54 -32.38 -12.92
C GLY A 312 -5.41 -33.23 -12.30
N ARG A 313 -4.40 -32.59 -11.67
CA ARG A 313 -3.19 -33.20 -11.13
C ARG A 313 -3.12 -32.94 -9.63
N ARG A 314 -2.81 -33.99 -8.87
CA ARG A 314 -2.42 -33.83 -7.46
C ARG A 314 -1.15 -32.99 -7.38
N ILE A 315 -1.26 -31.79 -6.82
CA ILE A 315 -0.11 -30.90 -6.59
C ILE A 315 0.81 -31.54 -5.54
N GLY A 316 2.08 -31.75 -5.91
CA GLY A 316 3.09 -32.36 -5.04
C GLY A 316 3.51 -31.47 -3.86
N ARG A 317 4.05 -32.06 -2.79
CA ARG A 317 4.54 -31.31 -1.60
C ARG A 317 5.58 -30.25 -1.95
N LEU A 318 6.51 -30.57 -2.86
CA LEU A 318 7.56 -29.64 -3.32
C LEU A 318 6.99 -28.44 -4.09
N SER A 319 5.96 -28.67 -4.92
CA SER A 319 5.28 -27.60 -5.68
C SER A 319 4.57 -26.61 -4.76
N ARG A 320 3.92 -27.09 -3.69
CA ARG A 320 3.32 -26.22 -2.66
C ARG A 320 4.35 -25.42 -1.89
N GLY A 321 5.46 -26.04 -1.48
CA GLY A 321 6.54 -25.33 -0.80
C GLY A 321 7.13 -24.21 -1.66
N PHE A 322 7.37 -24.49 -2.95
CA PHE A 322 7.87 -23.49 -3.90
C PHE A 322 6.90 -22.32 -4.12
N HIS A 323 5.61 -22.63 -4.22
CA HIS A 323 4.56 -21.62 -4.39
C HIS A 323 4.40 -20.74 -3.15
N GLN A 324 4.45 -21.35 -1.96
CA GLN A 324 4.39 -20.64 -0.69
C GLN A 324 5.62 -19.73 -0.49
N ASP A 325 6.82 -20.22 -0.80
CA ASP A 325 8.07 -19.46 -0.73
C ASP A 325 8.03 -18.22 -1.64
N LEU A 326 7.49 -18.37 -2.86
CA LEU A 326 7.24 -17.26 -3.78
C LEU A 326 6.24 -16.23 -3.21
N ILE A 327 5.12 -16.68 -2.65
CA ILE A 327 4.12 -15.75 -2.10
C ILE A 327 4.65 -15.06 -0.84
N GLU A 328 5.38 -15.77 0.01
CA GLU A 328 5.93 -15.25 1.27
C GLU A 328 6.98 -14.17 1.03
N HIS A 329 7.87 -14.37 0.06
CA HIS A 329 8.89 -13.38 -0.27
C HIS A 329 8.36 -12.24 -1.14
N TYR A 330 7.19 -12.41 -1.77
CA TYR A 330 6.60 -11.43 -2.69
C TYR A 330 5.06 -11.32 -2.50
N PRO A 331 4.57 -10.76 -1.38
CA PRO A 331 3.14 -10.74 -1.06
C PRO A 331 2.29 -9.76 -1.89
N GLY A 332 2.86 -9.11 -2.91
CA GLY A 332 2.14 -8.21 -3.82
C GLY A 332 3.08 -7.50 -4.79
N PRO A 333 3.73 -8.24 -5.72
CA PRO A 333 4.78 -7.67 -6.55
C PRO A 333 4.21 -6.63 -7.52
N TYR A 334 4.72 -5.40 -7.49
CA TYR A 334 4.46 -4.42 -8.53
C TYR A 334 5.21 -4.82 -9.82
N PRO A 335 4.83 -4.30 -11.01
CA PRO A 335 5.49 -4.65 -12.26
C PRO A 335 7.02 -4.48 -12.25
N LEU A 336 7.54 -3.48 -11.52
CA LEU A 336 8.97 -3.25 -11.37
C LEU A 336 9.63 -4.30 -10.46
N ASP A 337 8.94 -4.76 -9.42
CA ASP A 337 9.40 -5.87 -8.57
C ASP A 337 9.51 -7.14 -9.40
N VAL A 338 8.50 -7.44 -10.23
CA VAL A 338 8.52 -8.60 -11.14
C VAL A 338 9.73 -8.55 -12.07
N ALA A 339 10.09 -7.37 -12.59
CA ALA A 339 11.25 -7.20 -13.47
C ALA A 339 12.58 -7.53 -12.77
N ALA A 340 12.71 -7.29 -11.47
CA ALA A 340 13.89 -7.67 -10.68
C ALA A 340 13.86 -9.14 -10.21
N ILE A 341 12.66 -9.69 -9.96
CA ILE A 341 12.44 -11.04 -9.44
C ILE A 341 12.70 -12.11 -10.51
N VAL A 342 12.29 -11.86 -11.76
CA VAL A 342 12.38 -12.82 -12.86
C VAL A 342 13.83 -13.28 -13.10
N PRO A 343 14.84 -12.39 -13.20
CA PRO A 343 16.24 -12.79 -13.32
C PRO A 343 16.71 -13.70 -12.17
N VAL A 344 16.39 -13.34 -10.92
CA VAL A 344 16.79 -14.11 -9.73
C VAL A 344 16.24 -15.53 -9.77
N HIS A 345 14.95 -15.68 -10.05
CA HIS A 345 14.30 -16.99 -10.09
C HIS A 345 14.72 -17.81 -11.30
N ARG A 346 14.96 -17.18 -12.44
CA ARG A 346 15.50 -17.85 -13.63
C ARG A 346 16.84 -18.53 -13.28
N GLN A 347 17.73 -17.85 -12.56
CA GLN A 347 19.02 -18.42 -12.17
C GLN A 347 18.89 -19.51 -11.09
N LEU A 348 17.98 -19.35 -10.13
CA LEU A 348 17.63 -20.42 -9.18
C LEU A 348 17.15 -21.69 -9.90
N GLN A 349 16.25 -21.53 -10.87
CA GLN A 349 15.73 -22.63 -11.68
C GLN A 349 16.81 -23.26 -12.57
N ALA A 350 17.73 -22.45 -13.13
CA ALA A 350 18.89 -22.95 -13.86
C ALA A 350 19.79 -23.80 -12.95
N GLY A 351 20.04 -23.37 -11.71
CA GLY A 351 20.82 -24.11 -10.72
C GLY A 351 20.20 -25.44 -10.35
N MET A 352 18.91 -25.42 -10.03
CA MET A 352 18.13 -26.63 -9.82
C MET A 352 18.18 -27.59 -11.01
N ALA A 353 18.15 -27.07 -12.25
CA ALA A 353 18.21 -27.89 -13.45
C ALA A 353 19.55 -28.61 -13.60
N THR A 354 20.67 -28.00 -13.17
CA THR A 354 22.00 -28.66 -13.20
C THR A 354 22.05 -29.93 -12.35
N ILE A 355 21.28 -29.95 -11.25
CA ILE A 355 21.18 -31.07 -10.31
C ILE A 355 19.96 -31.97 -10.59
N GLY A 356 19.33 -31.81 -11.76
CA GLY A 356 18.23 -32.66 -12.22
C GLY A 356 16.85 -32.32 -11.68
N ILE A 357 16.69 -31.17 -11.02
CA ILE A 357 15.39 -30.65 -10.59
C ILE A 357 14.91 -29.62 -11.62
N ARG A 358 13.82 -29.93 -12.33
CA ARG A 358 13.21 -29.01 -13.30
C ARG A 358 11.91 -28.48 -12.74
N SER A 359 11.63 -27.20 -12.96
CA SER A 359 10.35 -26.57 -12.60
C SER A 359 9.80 -25.78 -13.78
N THR A 360 8.52 -25.43 -13.73
CA THR A 360 7.91 -24.48 -14.68
C THR A 360 8.70 -23.17 -14.69
N PRO A 361 9.07 -22.61 -15.86
CA PRO A 361 9.81 -21.35 -15.94
C PRO A 361 9.10 -20.21 -15.19
N ILE A 362 9.86 -19.35 -14.51
CA ILE A 362 9.30 -18.23 -13.71
C ILE A 362 8.41 -17.30 -14.55
N GLU A 363 8.72 -17.12 -15.83
CA GLU A 363 7.95 -16.28 -16.76
C GLU A 363 6.55 -16.85 -17.05
N GLN A 364 6.34 -18.15 -16.80
CA GLN A 364 5.06 -18.83 -16.89
C GLN A 364 4.38 -19.00 -15.52
N LEU A 365 5.09 -18.69 -14.44
CA LEU A 365 4.59 -18.76 -13.08
C LEU A 365 4.01 -17.44 -12.63
N VAL A 366 4.68 -16.32 -12.92
CA VAL A 366 4.23 -14.98 -12.56
C VAL A 366 3.64 -14.32 -13.80
N ASN A 367 2.32 -14.20 -13.85
CA ASN A 367 1.63 -13.54 -14.95
C ASN A 367 1.08 -12.19 -14.49
N VAL A 368 1.44 -11.13 -15.20
CA VAL A 368 0.92 -9.78 -15.00
C VAL A 368 -0.11 -9.51 -16.08
N ALA A 369 -1.38 -9.47 -15.71
CA ALA A 369 -2.45 -9.11 -16.63
C ALA A 369 -2.40 -7.62 -16.98
N ALA A 370 -3.07 -7.24 -18.09
CA ALA A 370 -3.06 -5.87 -18.59
C ALA A 370 -3.69 -4.84 -17.62
N ASP A 371 -4.49 -5.32 -16.67
CA ASP A 371 -5.12 -4.55 -15.59
C ASP A 371 -4.21 -4.39 -14.35
N GLY A 372 -3.00 -4.95 -14.38
CA GLY A 372 -2.04 -4.92 -13.27
C GLY A 372 -2.20 -6.06 -12.26
N THR A 373 -3.16 -6.98 -12.46
CA THR A 373 -3.32 -8.15 -11.61
C THR A 373 -2.15 -9.11 -11.79
N VAL A 374 -1.43 -9.41 -10.70
CA VAL A 374 -0.36 -10.42 -10.71
C VAL A 374 -0.87 -11.74 -10.16
N THR A 375 -0.74 -12.80 -10.95
CA THR A 375 -1.09 -14.16 -10.54
C THR A 375 0.15 -15.04 -10.49
N VAL A 376 0.27 -15.86 -9.44
CA VAL A 376 1.36 -16.83 -9.27
C VAL A 376 0.80 -18.25 -9.40
N ALA A 377 1.12 -18.93 -10.50
CA ALA A 377 0.69 -20.29 -10.77
C ALA A 377 1.48 -21.33 -9.94
N HIS A 378 0.92 -22.54 -9.79
CA HIS A 378 1.62 -23.64 -9.15
C HIS A 378 2.68 -24.26 -10.09
N PRO A 379 3.95 -24.38 -9.67
CA PRO A 379 4.99 -24.96 -10.51
C PRO A 379 4.90 -26.49 -10.63
N ASP A 380 5.08 -27.03 -11.83
CA ASP A 380 5.30 -28.47 -12.04
C ASP A 380 6.78 -28.77 -11.78
N VAL A 381 7.08 -29.38 -10.63
CA VAL A 381 8.45 -29.71 -10.21
C VAL A 381 8.72 -31.19 -10.47
N ARG A 382 9.74 -31.48 -11.28
CA ARG A 382 10.19 -32.84 -11.62
C ARG A 382 11.62 -33.06 -11.14
N VAL A 383 11.82 -34.12 -10.37
CA VAL A 383 13.15 -34.53 -9.89
C VAL A 383 13.60 -35.77 -10.65
N GLY A 384 14.70 -35.66 -11.38
CA GLY A 384 15.31 -36.77 -12.10
C GLY A 384 16.56 -37.34 -11.40
N TRP A 385 17.13 -38.40 -11.97
CA TRP A 385 18.37 -39.04 -11.52
C TRP A 385 19.62 -38.12 -11.56
N GLY A 386 19.49 -36.92 -12.13
CA GLY A 386 20.54 -35.90 -12.14
C GLY A 386 20.97 -35.45 -10.73
N VAL A 387 20.18 -35.72 -9.70
CA VAL A 387 20.53 -35.47 -8.29
C VAL A 387 21.77 -36.23 -7.84
N LEU A 388 22.19 -37.28 -8.57
CA LEU A 388 23.45 -37.98 -8.30
C LEU A 388 24.69 -37.15 -8.69
N ARG A 389 24.54 -36.11 -9.52
CA ARG A 389 25.62 -35.17 -9.88
C ARG A 389 26.09 -34.34 -8.68
N LEU A 390 25.27 -34.24 -7.63
CA LEU A 390 25.61 -33.59 -6.37
C LEU A 390 26.90 -34.15 -5.74
N LEU A 391 27.20 -35.43 -5.99
CA LEU A 391 28.41 -36.09 -5.48
C LEU A 391 29.71 -35.62 -6.13
N ARG A 392 29.63 -34.97 -7.30
CA ARG A 392 30.79 -34.53 -8.10
C ARG A 392 30.92 -33.02 -8.18
N TYR A 393 30.04 -32.29 -7.53
CA TYR A 393 30.03 -30.83 -7.56
C TYR A 393 31.19 -30.28 -6.71
N GLN A 394 31.97 -29.34 -7.26
CA GLN A 394 33.05 -28.63 -6.56
C GLN A 394 32.59 -27.20 -6.25
N ALA A 395 32.74 -26.77 -5.00
CA ALA A 395 32.48 -25.39 -4.62
C ALA A 395 33.57 -24.48 -5.21
N PRO A 396 33.23 -23.27 -5.69
CA PRO A 396 34.23 -22.28 -6.10
C PRO A 396 35.12 -21.85 -4.93
N ASP A 397 36.31 -21.35 -5.26
CA ASP A 397 37.28 -20.85 -4.30
C ASP A 397 36.90 -19.44 -3.82
N PRO A 398 36.69 -19.23 -2.50
CA PRO A 398 36.41 -17.90 -1.95
C PRO A 398 37.51 -16.85 -2.18
N SER A 399 38.73 -17.28 -2.46
CA SER A 399 39.84 -16.35 -2.73
C SER A 399 39.70 -15.57 -4.04
N ASP A 400 38.87 -16.05 -4.98
CA ASP A 400 38.60 -15.36 -6.24
C ASP A 400 37.55 -14.23 -6.11
N TRP A 401 36.88 -14.10 -4.95
CA TRP A 401 35.78 -13.15 -4.76
C TRP A 401 36.12 -11.69 -5.02
N PRO A 402 37.28 -11.14 -4.56
CA PRO A 402 37.61 -9.74 -4.83
C PRO A 402 37.73 -9.45 -6.33
N ALA A 403 38.24 -10.40 -7.12
CA ALA A 403 38.37 -10.24 -8.56
C ALA A 403 36.99 -10.29 -9.25
N VAL A 404 36.11 -11.19 -8.81
CA VAL A 404 34.73 -11.29 -9.28
C VAL A 404 33.95 -10.01 -8.95
N GLU A 405 34.09 -9.49 -7.73
CA GLU A 405 33.43 -8.25 -7.29
C GLU A 405 33.90 -7.03 -8.09
N GLU A 406 35.21 -6.86 -8.30
CA GLU A 406 35.71 -5.72 -9.07
C GLU A 406 35.28 -5.78 -10.54
N ALA A 407 35.15 -6.98 -11.11
CA ALA A 407 34.58 -7.14 -12.46
C ALA A 407 33.11 -6.70 -12.53
N PHE A 408 32.30 -6.93 -11.48
CA PHE A 408 30.93 -6.40 -11.39
C PHE A 408 30.91 -4.88 -11.20
N ARG A 409 31.74 -4.36 -10.28
CA ARG A 409 31.85 -2.91 -10.05
C ARG A 409 32.27 -2.16 -11.31
N GLY A 410 33.22 -2.70 -12.07
CA GLY A 410 33.66 -2.12 -13.35
C GLY A 410 32.53 -2.03 -14.37
N ARG A 411 31.71 -3.07 -14.51
CA ARG A 411 30.55 -3.07 -15.41
C ARG A 411 29.44 -2.13 -14.94
N LEU A 412 29.20 -2.05 -13.63
CA LEU A 412 28.23 -1.11 -13.07
C LEU A 412 28.63 0.33 -13.36
N ARG A 413 29.91 0.70 -13.13
CA ARG A 413 30.43 2.03 -13.46
C ARG A 413 30.28 2.37 -14.96
N ALA A 414 30.36 1.36 -15.84
CA ALA A 414 30.23 1.56 -17.28
C ALA A 414 28.79 1.79 -17.76
N VAL A 415 27.79 1.37 -16.99
CA VAL A 415 26.37 1.52 -17.35
C VAL A 415 25.66 2.64 -16.59
N LEU A 416 26.29 3.26 -15.58
CA LEU A 416 25.70 4.39 -14.86
C LEU A 416 25.96 5.70 -15.62
N PRO A 417 24.95 6.59 -15.73
CA PRO A 417 25.15 7.91 -16.32
C PRO A 417 26.07 8.76 -15.42
N ALA A 418 26.78 9.71 -16.04
CA ALA A 418 27.62 10.65 -15.31
C ALA A 418 26.81 11.60 -14.41
N ASP A 419 25.57 11.91 -14.80
CA ASP A 419 24.64 12.74 -14.03
C ASP A 419 23.19 12.31 -14.27
N LEU A 420 22.52 11.86 -13.20
CA LEU A 420 21.13 11.40 -13.23
C LEU A 420 20.14 12.57 -13.41
N THR A 421 20.50 13.79 -13.01
CA THR A 421 19.58 14.93 -12.99
C THR A 421 19.37 15.56 -14.36
N THR A 422 20.29 15.32 -15.29
CA THR A 422 20.28 15.87 -16.66
C THR A 422 20.00 14.80 -17.72
N THR A 423 19.87 13.53 -17.32
CA THR A 423 19.56 12.42 -18.23
C THR A 423 18.06 12.39 -18.53
N ALA A 424 17.69 12.39 -19.81
CA ALA A 424 16.30 12.26 -20.23
C ALA A 424 15.71 10.89 -19.84
N ASP A 425 14.39 10.82 -19.62
CA ASP A 425 13.68 9.62 -19.16
C ASP A 425 13.96 8.36 -19.99
N THR A 426 14.09 8.51 -21.32
CA THR A 426 14.45 7.40 -22.21
C THR A 426 15.86 6.88 -21.95
N GLY A 427 16.82 7.78 -21.70
CA GLY A 427 18.18 7.41 -21.31
C GLY A 427 18.22 6.75 -19.93
N LEU A 428 17.44 7.27 -18.97
CA LEU A 428 17.30 6.65 -17.64
C LEU A 428 16.74 5.22 -17.75
N ALA A 429 15.76 4.99 -18.61
CA ALA A 429 15.21 3.66 -18.84
C ALA A 429 16.23 2.69 -19.46
N GLU A 430 17.05 3.14 -20.41
CA GLU A 430 18.15 2.35 -20.99
C GLU A 430 19.21 1.98 -19.94
N HIS A 431 19.61 2.94 -19.10
CA HIS A 431 20.52 2.70 -17.98
C HIS A 431 19.93 1.71 -16.97
N LEU A 432 18.64 1.83 -16.65
CA LEU A 432 17.94 0.90 -15.77
C LEU A 432 17.93 -0.53 -16.35
N GLN A 433 17.63 -0.69 -17.64
CA GLN A 433 17.68 -1.99 -18.30
C GLN A 433 19.09 -2.60 -18.29
N ALA A 434 20.12 -1.78 -18.50
CA ALA A 434 21.52 -2.22 -18.45
C ALA A 434 21.92 -2.68 -17.04
N VAL A 435 21.50 -1.96 -15.99
CA VAL A 435 21.71 -2.34 -14.59
C VAL A 435 20.97 -3.64 -14.26
N LEU A 436 19.71 -3.80 -14.68
CA LEU A 436 18.94 -5.03 -14.51
C LEU A 436 19.60 -6.23 -15.22
N GLY A 437 20.27 -6.00 -16.35
CA GLY A 437 21.08 -7.03 -17.02
C GLY A 437 22.27 -7.52 -16.17
N ILE A 438 22.90 -6.62 -15.41
CA ILE A 438 23.99 -6.98 -14.47
C ILE A 438 23.44 -7.83 -13.32
N VAL A 439 22.20 -7.58 -12.87
CA VAL A 439 21.55 -8.38 -11.82
C VAL A 439 21.41 -9.85 -12.23
N ASP A 440 21.11 -10.16 -13.49
CA ASP A 440 21.05 -11.55 -13.98
C ASP A 440 22.40 -12.26 -13.83
N ASP A 441 23.50 -11.55 -14.13
CA ASP A 441 24.85 -12.09 -13.97
C ASP A 441 25.25 -12.28 -12.50
N ILE A 442 24.91 -11.32 -11.63
CA ILE A 442 25.15 -11.42 -10.18
C ILE A 442 24.34 -12.58 -9.61
N ALA A 443 23.07 -12.70 -9.99
CA ALA A 443 22.19 -13.78 -9.58
C ALA A 443 22.77 -15.13 -10.03
N ARG A 444 23.27 -15.23 -11.26
CA ARG A 444 23.92 -16.45 -11.74
C ARG A 444 25.07 -16.86 -10.83
N VAL A 445 26.03 -15.96 -10.57
CA VAL A 445 27.19 -16.25 -9.71
C VAL A 445 26.74 -16.61 -8.29
N ARG A 446 25.83 -15.81 -7.71
CA ARG A 446 25.34 -16.03 -6.35
C ARG A 446 24.61 -17.37 -6.20
N PHE A 447 23.74 -17.73 -7.14
CA PHE A 447 22.88 -18.90 -6.99
C PHE A 447 23.52 -20.18 -7.53
N LEU A 448 24.17 -20.13 -8.68
CA LEU A 448 24.84 -21.29 -9.25
C LEU A 448 26.14 -21.60 -8.53
N ASP A 449 26.96 -20.58 -8.29
CA ASP A 449 28.34 -20.77 -7.85
C ASP A 449 28.44 -20.71 -6.32
N TYR A 450 27.50 -20.10 -5.59
CA TYR A 450 27.59 -20.00 -4.13
C TYR A 450 26.49 -20.75 -3.38
N VAL A 451 25.23 -20.33 -3.52
CA VAL A 451 24.10 -20.88 -2.74
C VAL A 451 23.90 -22.36 -3.03
N GLY A 452 23.97 -22.76 -4.31
CA GLY A 452 23.92 -24.16 -4.73
C GLY A 452 24.93 -25.03 -3.98
N PRO A 453 26.26 -24.83 -4.15
CA PRO A 453 27.27 -25.60 -3.43
C PRO A 453 27.18 -25.52 -1.90
N ALA A 454 26.80 -24.38 -1.32
CA ALA A 454 26.64 -24.25 0.12
C ALA A 454 25.56 -25.21 0.66
N GLN A 455 24.40 -25.26 0.00
CA GLN A 455 23.32 -26.19 0.36
C GLN A 455 23.75 -27.66 0.22
N LEU A 456 24.54 -27.97 -0.81
CA LEU A 456 25.09 -29.32 -1.01
C LEU A 456 26.11 -29.71 0.05
N THR A 457 26.88 -28.75 0.52
CA THR A 457 27.83 -28.93 1.61
C THR A 457 27.07 -29.24 2.91
N GLY A 458 25.97 -28.53 3.19
CA GLY A 458 25.07 -28.84 4.30
C GLY A 458 24.50 -30.27 4.24
N VAL A 459 24.05 -30.71 3.06
CA VAL A 459 23.57 -32.09 2.86
C VAL A 459 24.68 -33.11 3.13
N ARG A 460 25.89 -32.89 2.59
CA ARG A 460 27.05 -33.78 2.81
C ARG A 460 27.46 -33.83 4.28
N LEU A 461 27.45 -32.69 4.97
CA LEU A 461 27.72 -32.60 6.40
C LEU A 461 26.71 -33.41 7.21
N GLY A 462 25.42 -33.32 6.89
CA GLY A 462 24.38 -34.16 7.49
C GLY A 462 24.63 -35.66 7.29
N TRP A 463 25.12 -36.08 6.12
CA TRP A 463 25.54 -37.47 5.89
C TRP A 463 26.76 -37.87 6.74
N TYR A 464 27.78 -37.02 6.83
CA TYR A 464 28.95 -37.29 7.65
C TYR A 464 28.62 -37.37 9.14
N LEU A 465 27.72 -36.52 9.64
CA LEU A 465 27.25 -36.57 11.04
C LEU A 465 26.51 -37.87 11.35
N ARG A 466 25.65 -38.33 10.44
CA ARG A 466 25.00 -39.64 10.55
C ARG A 466 26.00 -40.79 10.56
N LEU A 467 27.00 -40.76 9.69
CA LEU A 467 28.07 -41.77 9.67
C LEU A 467 28.92 -41.75 10.95
N ALA A 468 29.16 -40.57 11.51
CA ALA A 468 29.87 -40.36 12.77
C ALA A 468 29.01 -40.69 14.02
N ARG A 469 27.77 -41.17 13.85
CA ARG A 469 26.79 -41.44 14.92
C ARG A 469 26.46 -40.21 15.78
N ARG A 470 26.61 -39.01 15.21
CA ARG A 470 26.21 -37.73 15.82
C ARG A 470 24.89 -37.27 15.22
N ALA A 471 23.84 -38.08 15.41
CA ALA A 471 22.49 -37.73 14.95
C ALA A 471 21.82 -36.67 15.84
N ASP A 472 22.46 -36.31 16.95
CA ASP A 472 22.11 -35.23 17.87
C ASP A 472 22.46 -33.83 17.34
N LEU A 473 23.27 -33.75 16.27
CA LEU A 473 23.68 -32.51 15.65
C LEU A 473 23.22 -32.47 14.19
N ASP A 474 22.88 -31.28 13.71
CA ASP A 474 22.75 -30.99 12.29
C ASP A 474 23.78 -29.96 11.79
N ALA A 475 23.68 -29.59 10.51
CA ALA A 475 24.56 -28.59 9.91
C ALA A 475 24.33 -27.18 10.48
N HIS A 476 23.11 -26.90 10.97
CA HIS A 476 22.75 -25.63 11.59
C HIS A 476 23.38 -25.49 12.97
N ASP A 477 23.41 -26.57 13.77
CA ASP A 477 24.08 -26.59 15.08
C ASP A 477 25.58 -26.36 14.99
N LEU A 478 26.21 -26.80 13.89
CA LEU A 478 27.65 -26.65 13.65
C LEU A 478 28.04 -25.30 13.03
N LEU A 479 27.09 -24.64 12.38
CA LEU A 479 27.28 -23.33 11.73
C LEU A 479 26.60 -22.19 12.50
N GLY A 480 25.91 -22.50 13.60
CA GLY A 480 25.32 -21.56 14.53
C GLY A 480 26.40 -20.75 15.26
N ASP A 481 26.05 -19.52 15.65
CA ASP A 481 26.91 -18.57 16.37
C ASP A 481 28.19 -18.12 15.62
N LEU A 482 28.31 -18.42 14.32
CA LEU A 482 29.34 -17.83 13.46
C LEU A 482 28.91 -16.44 13.00
N ASP A 483 29.83 -15.46 13.05
CA ASP A 483 29.62 -14.14 12.48
C ASP A 483 29.36 -14.26 10.97
N PHE A 484 28.12 -14.00 10.55
CA PHE A 484 27.76 -14.05 9.14
C PHE A 484 28.25 -12.76 8.46
N THR A 485 29.08 -12.88 7.42
CA THR A 485 29.66 -11.72 6.71
C THR A 485 28.58 -10.72 6.25
N THR A 486 27.39 -11.20 5.84
CA THR A 486 26.27 -10.30 5.51
C THR A 486 25.70 -9.57 6.73
N ALA A 487 25.64 -10.19 7.91
CA ALA A 487 25.21 -9.49 9.13
C ALA A 487 26.25 -8.45 9.58
N VAL A 488 27.55 -8.74 9.37
CA VAL A 488 28.63 -7.77 9.57
C VAL A 488 28.51 -6.60 8.58
N ILE A 489 28.30 -6.89 7.29
CA ILE A 489 28.11 -5.88 6.23
C ILE A 489 26.84 -5.05 6.48
N ASP A 490 25.70 -5.67 6.82
CA ASP A 490 24.46 -4.95 7.13
C ASP A 490 24.61 -4.05 8.35
N ARG A 491 25.35 -4.51 9.37
CA ARG A 491 25.65 -3.69 10.56
C ARG A 491 26.56 -2.51 10.21
N GLU A 492 27.54 -2.70 9.33
CA GLU A 492 28.39 -1.60 8.85
C GLU A 492 27.67 -0.67 7.87
N LEU A 493 26.79 -1.17 7.01
CA LEU A 493 25.92 -0.37 6.15
C LEU A 493 24.94 0.46 7.00
N ARG A 494 24.35 -0.12 8.06
CA ARG A 494 23.54 0.61 9.03
C ARG A 494 24.37 1.66 9.78
N ARG A 495 25.61 1.33 10.15
CA ARG A 495 26.51 2.28 10.81
C ARG A 495 26.88 3.45 9.88
N LEU A 496 27.15 3.18 8.60
CA LEU A 496 27.41 4.19 7.57
C LEU A 496 26.17 5.04 7.27
N ALA A 497 24.98 4.44 7.25
CA ALA A 497 23.70 5.16 7.07
C ALA A 497 23.32 6.04 8.27
N LEU A 498 23.89 5.77 9.46
CA LEU A 498 23.71 6.57 10.68
C LEU A 498 24.81 7.63 10.87
N LEU A 499 25.82 7.65 10.00
CA LEU A 499 26.87 8.66 9.98
C LEU A 499 26.59 9.62 8.82
N ASP A 500 25.76 10.63 9.06
CA ASP A 500 25.69 11.81 8.18
C ASP A 500 26.78 12.81 8.59
N PRO A 501 27.51 13.44 7.66
CA PRO A 501 28.21 14.70 7.92
C PRO A 501 27.24 15.88 8.12
#